data_AF-A0A1C3Y971-F1
#
_entry.id   AF-A0A1C3Y971-F1
#
_cell.length_a   1.000
_cell.length_b   1.000
_cell.length_c   1.000
_cell.angle_alpha   90.00
_cell.angle_beta   90.00
_cell.angle_gamma   90.00
#
_symmetry.space_group_name_H-M   'P 1'
#
loop_
_entity.id
_entity.type
_entity.pdbx_description
1 polymer ?
#
loop_
_entity_poly.entity_id
_entity_poly.type
_entity_poly.pdbx_seq_one_letter_code
_entity_poly.pdbx_strand_id
1 'polypeptide(L)'
;MIRFIVFLAAMMAAPELAVAQQLPTDLLNVPVDGSVAAWIIRTFGLLTVLSVAPGILIMVTSFPRFVIAFSILRSGMGLSSTPSNMILLSLSLFMTFYVMSPTFDQAWQNGVQPLLANQVNETEAVQRIAEPFRTFMAANTRDKDLALFVDLARERGQNIPTAGPIDYRVLIPAFMISEIRRGFEIGFLVVLPFLVIDLIVATITMAMGMMMLPPTSISLPFKILFFVLIDGWNLLVGSLVRSFS
;
A
#
# COMPACT_ATOMS: atom_id res chain seq x y z
N MET A 1 -22.33 -41.93 -16.99
CA MET A 1 -22.14 -42.26 -15.56
C MET A 1 -20.80 -42.92 -15.26
N ILE A 2 -20.43 -44.04 -15.89
CA ILE A 2 -19.16 -44.76 -15.61
C ILE A 2 -17.91 -43.87 -15.79
N ARG A 3 -17.86 -43.06 -16.84
CA ARG A 3 -16.73 -42.11 -17.05
C ARG A 3 -16.60 -41.04 -15.96
N PHE A 4 -17.72 -40.64 -15.35
CA PHE A 4 -17.72 -39.64 -14.28
C PHE A 4 -17.25 -40.24 -12.95
N ILE A 5 -17.62 -41.50 -12.69
CA ILE A 5 -17.16 -42.25 -11.51
C ILE A 5 -15.67 -42.54 -11.59
N VAL A 6 -15.15 -42.91 -12.78
CA VAL A 6 -13.71 -43.13 -12.99
C VAL A 6 -12.91 -41.83 -12.83
N PHE A 7 -13.44 -40.71 -13.29
CA PHE A 7 -12.79 -39.40 -13.13
C PHE A 7 -12.78 -38.93 -11.65
N LEU A 8 -13.89 -39.16 -10.92
CA LEU A 8 -13.98 -38.85 -9.50
C LEU A 8 -13.05 -39.74 -8.66
N ALA A 9 -12.96 -41.04 -8.99
CA ALA A 9 -12.03 -41.96 -8.35
C ALA A 9 -10.56 -41.62 -8.63
N ALA A 10 -10.24 -41.16 -9.84
CA ALA A 10 -8.90 -40.68 -10.18
C ALA A 10 -8.53 -39.39 -9.43
N MET A 11 -9.49 -38.48 -9.21
CA MET A 11 -9.28 -37.26 -8.42
C MET A 11 -9.12 -37.55 -6.91
N MET A 12 -9.81 -38.56 -6.38
CA MET A 12 -9.66 -38.97 -4.97
C MET A 12 -8.40 -39.80 -4.70
N ALA A 13 -7.79 -40.39 -5.74
CA ALA A 13 -6.54 -41.16 -5.65
C ALA A 13 -5.28 -40.29 -5.83
N ALA A 14 -5.41 -38.97 -6.00
CA ALA A 14 -4.30 -38.04 -6.12
C ALA A 14 -3.98 -37.18 -4.86
N PRO A 15 -4.13 -37.65 -3.60
CA PRO A 15 -3.73 -36.85 -2.44
C PRO A 15 -2.21 -36.81 -2.24
N GLU A 16 -1.43 -37.66 -2.92
CA GLU A 16 0.03 -37.74 -2.72
C GLU A 16 0.85 -36.69 -3.51
N LEU A 17 0.25 -35.97 -4.46
CA LEU A 17 0.92 -34.86 -5.15
C LEU A 17 0.68 -33.50 -4.49
N ALA A 18 -0.09 -33.46 -3.39
CA ALA A 18 -0.13 -32.31 -2.50
C ALA A 18 1.13 -32.35 -1.61
N VAL A 19 2.27 -31.97 -2.19
CA VAL A 19 3.45 -31.59 -1.40
C VAL A 19 3.06 -30.33 -0.65
N ALA A 20 2.52 -30.48 0.55
CA ALA A 20 2.48 -29.38 1.51
C ALA A 20 3.91 -28.82 1.57
N GLN A 21 4.08 -27.52 1.35
CA GLN A 21 5.35 -26.86 1.63
C GLN A 21 5.65 -27.10 3.11
N GLN A 22 6.46 -28.12 3.39
CA GLN A 22 7.11 -28.25 4.67
C GLN A 22 8.06 -27.06 4.75
N LEU A 23 7.64 -26.02 5.48
CA LEU A 23 8.58 -25.05 6.03
C LEU A 23 9.76 -25.86 6.63
N PRO A 24 11.03 -25.45 6.43
CA PRO A 24 12.16 -26.15 7.00
C PRO A 24 11.88 -26.38 8.49
N THR A 25 11.66 -27.64 8.87
CA THR A 25 11.35 -28.04 10.24
C THR A 25 12.46 -27.66 11.21
N ASP A 26 13.66 -27.37 10.69
CA ASP A 26 14.81 -26.86 11.45
C ASP A 26 14.73 -25.38 11.82
N LEU A 27 13.95 -24.53 11.14
CA LEU A 27 13.82 -23.11 11.52
C LEU A 27 13.02 -22.92 12.82
N LEU A 28 12.14 -23.86 13.13
CA LEU A 28 11.25 -23.82 14.28
C LEU A 28 11.54 -24.94 15.29
N ASN A 29 12.63 -25.69 15.19
CA ASN A 29 12.88 -26.83 16.10
C ASN A 29 14.26 -26.83 16.75
N VAL A 30 15.03 -25.73 16.63
CA VAL A 30 16.28 -25.57 17.41
C VAL A 30 15.89 -25.14 18.84
N PRO A 31 16.07 -26.01 19.85
CA PRO A 31 15.97 -25.60 21.23
C PRO A 31 17.17 -24.71 21.53
N VAL A 32 16.93 -23.42 21.80
CA VAL A 32 17.93 -22.60 22.47
C VAL A 32 17.95 -23.07 23.92
N ASP A 33 19.05 -23.70 24.33
CA ASP A 33 19.36 -24.08 25.73
C ASP A 33 18.31 -24.93 26.47
N GLY A 34 17.55 -25.78 25.77
CA GLY A 34 16.63 -26.74 26.39
C GLY A 34 15.40 -26.13 27.08
N SER A 35 15.18 -24.82 26.95
CA SER A 35 14.02 -24.14 27.51
C SER A 35 12.87 -24.08 26.49
N VAL A 36 11.82 -24.87 26.74
CA VAL A 36 10.55 -24.78 26.00
C VAL A 36 10.00 -23.34 26.03
N ALA A 37 10.23 -22.60 27.12
CA ALA A 37 9.82 -21.20 27.22
C ALA A 37 10.57 -20.29 26.23
N ALA A 38 11.88 -20.47 26.04
CA ALA A 38 12.66 -19.70 25.06
C ALA A 38 12.19 -19.95 23.62
N TRP A 39 11.86 -21.21 23.30
CA TRP A 39 11.28 -21.58 22.02
C TRP A 39 9.90 -20.96 21.77
N ILE A 40 9.01 -21.02 22.77
CA ILE A 40 7.67 -20.40 22.70
C ILE A 40 7.81 -18.89 22.49
N ILE A 41 8.67 -18.20 23.25
CA ILE A 41 8.87 -16.76 23.15
C ILE A 41 9.41 -16.38 21.76
N ARG A 42 10.40 -17.11 21.24
CA ARG A 42 10.96 -16.85 19.90
C ARG A 42 9.94 -17.07 18.79
N THR A 43 9.23 -18.19 18.82
CA THR A 43 8.23 -18.53 17.80
C THR A 43 7.06 -17.55 17.82
N PHE A 44 6.57 -17.21 19.02
CA PHE A 44 5.50 -16.23 19.18
C PHE A 44 5.94 -14.84 18.72
N GLY A 45 7.17 -14.43 19.07
CA GLY A 45 7.77 -13.17 18.58
C GLY A 45 7.86 -13.14 17.05
N LEU A 46 8.33 -14.21 16.42
CA LEU A 46 8.44 -14.33 14.97
C LEU A 46 7.07 -14.22 14.29
N LEU A 47 6.06 -14.95 14.77
CA LEU A 47 4.69 -14.89 14.24
C LEU A 47 4.07 -13.50 14.42
N THR A 48 4.37 -12.84 15.53
CA THR A 48 3.92 -11.47 15.78
C THR A 48 4.50 -10.51 14.75
N VAL A 49 5.82 -10.58 14.52
CA VAL A 49 6.48 -9.75 13.49
C VAL A 49 5.94 -10.06 12.09
N LEU A 50 5.79 -11.34 11.73
CA LEU A 50 5.27 -11.77 10.43
C LEU A 50 3.83 -11.30 10.17
N SER A 51 2.99 -11.23 11.19
CA SER A 51 1.60 -10.77 11.03
C SER A 51 1.50 -9.26 10.81
N VAL A 52 2.40 -8.47 11.41
CA VAL A 52 2.40 -7.00 11.30
C VAL A 52 3.23 -6.51 10.09
N ALA A 53 4.25 -7.26 9.68
CA ALA A 53 5.19 -6.87 8.63
C ALA A 53 4.51 -6.46 7.31
N PRO A 54 3.53 -7.19 6.74
CA PRO A 54 2.88 -6.80 5.49
C PRO A 54 2.21 -5.42 5.58
N GLY A 55 1.58 -5.13 6.72
CA GLY A 55 0.93 -3.84 6.96
C GLY A 55 1.94 -2.70 7.01
N ILE A 56 3.07 -2.89 7.71
CA ILE A 56 4.14 -1.89 7.77
C ILE A 56 4.75 -1.67 6.38
N LEU A 57 5.05 -2.74 5.65
CA LEU A 57 5.64 -2.66 4.31
C LEU A 57 4.75 -1.84 3.37
N ILE A 58 3.44 -2.04 3.42
CA ILE A 58 2.50 -1.24 2.64
C ILE A 58 2.58 0.24 3.02
N MET A 59 2.67 0.57 4.31
CA MET A 59 2.69 1.97 4.78
C MET A 59 3.99 2.73 4.50
N VAL A 60 5.12 2.04 4.33
CA VAL A 60 6.43 2.65 4.01
C VAL A 60 6.71 2.74 2.51
N THR A 61 5.71 2.48 1.66
CA THR A 61 5.81 2.54 0.19
C THR A 61 4.88 3.61 -0.38
N SER A 62 4.80 3.71 -1.70
CA SER A 62 3.85 4.59 -2.40
C SER A 62 2.37 4.20 -2.26
N PHE A 63 2.05 3.03 -1.71
CA PHE A 63 0.70 2.47 -1.68
C PHE A 63 -0.37 3.41 -1.08
N PRO A 64 -0.14 4.09 0.06
CA PRO A 64 -1.16 4.93 0.69
C PRO A 64 -1.69 6.02 -0.25
N ARG A 65 -0.80 6.66 -1.03
CA ARG A 65 -1.17 7.72 -1.98
C ARG A 65 -2.13 7.20 -3.05
N PHE A 66 -1.83 6.03 -3.62
CA PHE A 66 -2.66 5.41 -4.66
C PHE A 66 -4.04 5.01 -4.13
N VAL A 67 -4.10 4.28 -3.02
CA VAL A 67 -5.38 3.76 -2.50
C VAL A 67 -6.31 4.89 -2.07
N ILE A 68 -5.76 5.96 -1.48
CA ILE A 68 -6.53 7.14 -1.09
C ILE A 68 -7.08 7.86 -2.32
N ALA A 69 -6.24 8.15 -3.31
CA ALA A 69 -6.67 8.85 -4.52
C ALA A 69 -7.76 8.07 -5.28
N PHE A 70 -7.59 6.77 -5.47
CA PHE A 70 -8.60 5.91 -6.13
C PHE A 70 -9.90 5.79 -5.32
N SER A 71 -9.80 5.70 -4.00
CA SER A 71 -10.99 5.65 -3.13
C SER A 71 -11.78 6.94 -3.17
N ILE A 72 -11.09 8.09 -3.17
CA ILE A 72 -11.73 9.40 -3.29
C ILE A 72 -12.37 9.58 -4.66
N LEU A 73 -11.72 9.16 -5.75
CA LEU A 73 -12.31 9.15 -7.09
C LEU A 73 -13.64 8.36 -7.11
N ARG A 74 -13.64 7.12 -6.59
CA ARG A 74 -14.84 6.28 -6.57
C ARG A 74 -16.00 6.96 -5.83
N SER A 75 -15.72 7.51 -4.66
CA SER A 75 -16.70 8.23 -3.86
C SER A 75 -17.19 9.51 -4.55
N GLY A 76 -16.29 10.29 -5.16
CA GLY A 76 -16.65 11.55 -5.83
C GLY A 76 -17.48 11.38 -7.10
N MET A 77 -17.28 10.27 -7.83
CA MET A 77 -18.17 9.90 -8.94
C MET A 77 -19.58 9.53 -8.49
N GLY A 78 -19.81 9.23 -7.20
CA GLY A 78 -21.11 8.78 -6.68
C GLY A 78 -21.37 7.29 -6.91
N LEU A 79 -20.31 6.49 -7.13
CA LEU A 79 -20.44 5.06 -7.38
C LEU A 79 -20.46 4.29 -6.04
N SER A 80 -21.54 3.56 -5.78
CA SER A 80 -21.74 2.84 -4.51
C SER A 80 -20.78 1.65 -4.33
N SER A 81 -20.51 0.89 -5.39
CA SER A 81 -19.73 -0.36 -5.29
C SER A 81 -18.80 -0.65 -6.46
N THR A 82 -18.86 0.14 -7.54
CA THR A 82 -18.05 -0.08 -8.76
C THR A 82 -17.02 1.04 -8.93
N PRO A 83 -15.75 0.77 -9.23
CA PRO A 83 -15.09 -0.54 -9.15
C PRO A 83 -15.06 -1.08 -7.71
N SER A 84 -15.02 -2.41 -7.55
CA SER A 84 -14.99 -3.02 -6.22
C SER A 84 -13.72 -2.64 -5.45
N ASN A 85 -13.79 -2.66 -4.12
CA ASN A 85 -12.62 -2.36 -3.28
C ASN A 85 -11.41 -3.23 -3.62
N MET A 86 -11.66 -4.50 -3.97
CA MET A 86 -10.62 -5.44 -4.39
C MET A 86 -9.90 -4.98 -5.67
N ILE A 87 -10.63 -4.46 -6.66
CA ILE A 87 -10.02 -3.93 -7.89
C ILE A 87 -9.14 -2.71 -7.57
N LEU A 88 -9.63 -1.79 -6.74
CA LEU A 88 -8.86 -0.60 -6.37
C LEU A 88 -7.59 -0.97 -5.59
N LEU A 89 -7.69 -1.90 -4.65
CA LEU A 89 -6.55 -2.41 -3.90
C LEU A 89 -5.51 -3.08 -4.81
N SER A 90 -5.96 -3.96 -5.72
CA SER A 90 -5.06 -4.59 -6.69
C SER A 90 -4.39 -3.57 -7.60
N LEU A 91 -5.13 -2.58 -8.09
CA LEU A 91 -4.56 -1.50 -8.89
C LEU A 91 -3.52 -0.70 -8.10
N SER A 92 -3.83 -0.30 -6.86
CA SER A 92 -2.87 0.38 -5.98
C SER A 92 -1.60 -0.44 -5.76
N LEU A 93 -1.74 -1.76 -5.58
CA LEU A 93 -0.60 -2.66 -5.39
C LEU A 93 0.27 -2.76 -6.66
N PHE A 94 -0.32 -2.96 -7.84
CA PHE A 94 0.43 -2.99 -9.10
C PHE A 94 1.12 -1.66 -9.40
N MET A 95 0.44 -0.53 -9.17
CA MET A 95 1.02 0.79 -9.31
C MET A 95 2.18 1.01 -8.31
N THR A 96 2.06 0.45 -7.11
CA THR A 96 3.12 0.49 -6.10
C THR A 96 4.33 -0.32 -6.55
N PHE A 97 4.14 -1.54 -7.07
CA PHE A 97 5.25 -2.32 -7.63
C PHE A 97 5.94 -1.59 -8.80
N TYR A 98 5.17 -0.93 -9.65
CA TYR A 98 5.72 -0.14 -10.75
C TYR A 98 6.58 1.03 -10.26
N VAL A 99 6.07 1.86 -9.34
CA VAL A 99 6.79 3.02 -8.79
C VAL A 99 7.97 2.61 -7.92
N MET A 100 7.82 1.54 -7.13
CA MET A 100 8.83 1.07 -6.18
C MET A 100 9.88 0.13 -6.80
N SER A 101 9.75 -0.24 -8.08
CA SER A 101 10.73 -1.10 -8.77
C SER A 101 12.19 -0.72 -8.48
N PRO A 102 12.64 0.54 -8.68
CA PRO A 102 14.04 0.90 -8.41
C PRO A 102 14.46 0.69 -6.94
N THR A 103 13.55 0.92 -5.99
CA THR A 103 13.82 0.70 -4.57
C THR A 103 13.95 -0.79 -4.26
N PHE A 104 13.07 -1.62 -4.81
CA PHE A 104 13.13 -3.07 -4.67
C PHE A 104 14.38 -3.65 -5.33
N ASP A 105 14.74 -3.18 -6.51
CA ASP A 105 15.94 -3.60 -7.23
C ASP A 105 17.22 -3.27 -6.44
N GLN A 106 17.30 -2.07 -5.87
CA GLN A 106 18.42 -1.68 -5.02
C GLN A 106 18.49 -2.52 -3.73
N ALA A 107 17.35 -2.78 -3.08
CA ALA A 107 17.29 -3.61 -1.88
C ALA A 107 17.71 -5.06 -2.18
N TRP A 108 17.31 -5.58 -3.34
CA TRP A 108 17.71 -6.90 -3.81
C TRP A 108 19.21 -6.99 -4.08
N GLN A 109 19.75 -6.09 -4.91
CA GLN A 109 21.15 -6.13 -5.35
C GLN A 109 22.14 -5.83 -4.22
N ASN A 110 21.82 -4.87 -3.35
CA ASN A 110 22.75 -4.41 -2.31
C ASN A 110 22.62 -5.18 -0.99
N GLY A 111 21.48 -5.83 -0.76
CA GLY A 111 21.14 -6.43 0.53
C GLY A 111 20.85 -7.93 0.44
N VAL A 112 19.81 -8.31 -0.29
CA VAL A 112 19.34 -9.71 -0.35
C VAL A 112 20.34 -10.62 -1.06
N GLN A 113 20.79 -10.24 -2.26
CA GLN A 113 21.71 -11.05 -3.06
C GLN A 113 23.06 -11.28 -2.36
N PRO A 114 23.71 -10.27 -1.75
CA PRO A 114 24.94 -10.46 -0.97
C PRO A 114 24.73 -11.36 0.25
N LEU A 115 23.57 -11.29 0.92
CA LEU A 115 23.25 -12.17 2.05
C LEU A 115 23.16 -13.63 1.59
N LEU A 116 22.43 -13.90 0.50
CA LEU A 116 22.32 -15.23 -0.08
C LEU A 116 23.67 -15.78 -0.58
N ALA A 117 24.56 -14.89 -1.01
CA ALA A 117 25.92 -15.23 -1.39
C ALA A 117 26.90 -15.34 -0.19
N ASN A 118 26.40 -15.21 1.05
CA ASN A 118 27.21 -15.21 2.29
C ASN A 118 28.34 -14.15 2.30
N GLN A 119 28.14 -13.03 1.59
CA GLN A 119 29.11 -11.93 1.52
C GLN A 119 28.94 -10.91 2.64
N VAL A 120 27.75 -10.88 3.26
CA VAL A 120 27.40 -9.99 4.37
C VAL A 120 26.65 -10.79 5.44
N ASN A 121 26.76 -10.35 6.69
CA ASN A 121 26.00 -10.93 7.80
C ASN A 121 24.55 -10.43 7.78
N GLU A 122 23.66 -11.15 8.48
CA GLU A 122 22.22 -10.80 8.56
C GLU A 122 21.98 -9.36 9.05
N THR A 123 22.72 -8.91 10.06
CA THR A 123 22.59 -7.56 10.64
C THR A 123 22.94 -6.46 9.64
N GLU A 124 23.99 -6.67 8.84
CA GLU A 124 24.41 -5.75 7.80
C GLU A 124 23.46 -5.80 6.60
N ALA A 125 23.01 -6.99 6.21
CA ALA A 125 22.04 -7.16 5.14
C ALA A 125 20.74 -6.41 5.42
N VAL A 126 20.20 -6.50 6.65
CA VAL A 126 18.98 -5.78 7.05
C VAL A 126 19.15 -4.26 6.88
N GLN A 127 20.31 -3.71 7.24
CA GLN A 127 20.59 -2.29 7.05
C GLN A 127 20.64 -1.91 5.57
N ARG A 128 21.34 -2.71 4.74
CA ARG A 128 21.46 -2.50 3.30
C ARG A 128 20.12 -2.67 2.55
N ILE A 129 19.25 -3.58 3.01
CA ILE A 129 17.90 -3.77 2.48
C ILE A 129 17.02 -2.57 2.82
N ALA A 130 17.15 -2.01 4.02
CA ALA A 130 16.31 -0.91 4.47
C ALA A 130 16.71 0.44 3.88
N GLU A 131 18.00 0.66 3.55
CA GLU A 131 18.52 1.96 3.10
C GLU A 131 17.79 2.52 1.85
N PRO A 132 17.51 1.76 0.78
CA PRO A 132 16.75 2.27 -0.37
C PRO A 132 15.36 2.78 0.02
N PHE A 133 14.70 2.15 0.99
CA PHE A 133 13.41 2.61 1.51
C PHE A 133 13.56 3.91 2.30
N ARG A 134 14.64 4.07 3.07
CA ARG A 134 14.96 5.35 3.72
C ARG A 134 15.12 6.46 2.70
N THR A 135 15.89 6.23 1.65
CA THR A 135 16.09 7.21 0.58
C THR A 135 14.77 7.57 -0.10
N PHE A 136 13.95 6.57 -0.43
CA PHE A 136 12.63 6.79 -1.02
C PHE A 136 11.71 7.62 -0.10
N MET A 137 11.61 7.26 1.18
CA MET A 137 10.81 7.99 2.16
C MET A 137 11.32 9.42 2.34
N ALA A 138 12.63 9.62 2.48
CA ALA A 138 13.22 10.94 2.64
C ALA A 138 12.93 11.86 1.45
N ALA A 139 13.00 11.32 0.22
CA ALA A 139 12.70 12.08 -1.01
C ALA A 139 11.21 12.46 -1.14
N ASN A 140 10.31 11.69 -0.54
CA ASN A 140 8.86 11.88 -0.65
C ASN A 140 8.21 12.49 0.61
N THR A 141 9.00 12.72 1.67
CA THR A 141 8.51 13.36 2.89
C THR A 141 8.61 14.86 2.75
N ARG A 142 7.56 15.59 3.13
CA ARG A 142 7.61 17.06 3.15
C ARG A 142 8.52 17.54 4.28
N ASP A 143 9.38 18.52 4.01
CA ASP A 143 10.27 19.11 5.02
C ASP A 143 9.53 19.57 6.27
N LYS A 144 8.32 20.14 6.10
CA LYS A 144 7.47 20.58 7.21
C LYS A 144 6.98 19.42 8.08
N ASP A 145 6.55 18.33 7.45
CA ASP A 145 6.05 17.17 8.18
C ASP A 145 7.21 16.44 8.87
N LEU A 146 8.40 16.38 8.25
CA LEU A 146 9.63 15.89 8.88
C LEU A 146 10.06 16.75 10.08
N ALA A 147 10.11 18.07 9.92
CA ALA A 147 10.50 19.00 10.97
C ALA A 147 9.60 18.87 12.20
N LEU A 148 8.29 18.71 12.00
CA LEU A 148 7.35 18.48 13.10
C LEU A 148 7.74 17.26 13.94
N PHE A 149 8.05 16.12 13.31
CA PHE A 149 8.42 14.92 14.05
C PHE A 149 9.82 15.02 14.66
N VAL A 150 10.74 15.76 14.04
CA VAL A 150 12.04 16.07 14.63
C VAL A 150 11.87 16.88 15.92
N ASP A 151 11.04 17.92 15.90
CA ASP A 151 10.79 18.78 17.05
C ASP A 151 10.11 18.00 18.19
N LEU A 152 9.09 17.20 17.87
CA LEU A 152 8.39 16.35 18.85
C LEU A 152 9.32 15.32 19.51
N ALA A 153 10.28 14.77 18.77
CA ALA A 153 11.25 13.83 19.31
C ALA A 153 12.28 14.54 20.19
N ARG A 154 12.72 15.76 19.83
CA ARG A 154 13.57 16.61 20.68
C ARG A 154 12.88 16.98 21.99
N GLU A 155 11.59 17.32 21.95
CA GLU A 155 10.78 17.59 23.16
C GLU A 155 10.73 16.39 24.12
N ARG A 156 10.79 15.17 23.57
CA ARG A 156 10.85 13.92 24.36
C ARG A 156 12.26 13.55 24.81
N GLY A 157 13.25 14.42 24.63
CA GLY A 157 14.64 14.20 25.01
C GLY A 157 15.38 13.20 24.10
N GLN A 158 14.87 12.94 22.89
CA GLN A 158 15.57 12.09 21.92
C GLN A 158 16.62 12.92 21.19
N ASN A 159 17.87 12.45 21.21
CA ASN A 159 18.94 13.03 20.42
C ASN A 159 18.79 12.57 18.97
N ILE A 160 18.21 13.42 18.12
CA ILE A 160 18.21 13.22 16.67
C ILE A 160 19.52 13.77 16.13
N PRO A 161 20.37 12.92 15.50
CA PRO A 161 21.60 13.37 14.89
C PRO A 161 21.32 14.46 13.85
N THR A 162 22.00 15.60 13.96
CA THR A 162 21.95 16.68 12.94
C THR A 162 22.72 16.30 11.68
N ALA A 163 23.62 15.31 11.78
CA ALA A 163 24.43 14.78 10.69
C ALA A 163 24.27 13.25 10.63
N GLY A 164 23.95 12.73 9.44
CA GLY A 164 23.74 11.30 9.19
C GLY A 164 22.34 10.97 8.66
N PRO A 165 22.06 9.69 8.43
CA PRO A 165 20.76 9.24 7.93
C PRO A 165 19.65 9.51 8.95
N ILE A 166 18.49 9.95 8.45
CA ILE A 166 17.32 10.25 9.29
C ILE A 166 16.84 8.96 9.99
N ASP A 167 16.59 9.06 11.30
CA ASP A 167 16.06 7.94 12.09
C ASP A 167 14.68 7.52 11.57
N TYR A 168 14.50 6.21 11.34
CA TYR A 168 13.22 5.62 10.92
C TYR A 168 12.07 5.94 11.89
N ARG A 169 12.36 6.12 13.19
CA ARG A 169 11.35 6.46 14.21
C ARG A 169 10.68 7.82 13.95
N VAL A 170 11.38 8.71 13.26
CA VAL A 170 10.91 10.05 12.87
C VAL A 170 10.45 10.03 11.42
N LEU A 171 11.23 9.40 10.54
CA LEU A 171 10.97 9.39 9.11
C LEU A 171 9.69 8.65 8.74
N ILE A 172 9.45 7.45 9.27
CA ILE A 172 8.27 6.64 8.94
C ILE A 172 6.96 7.39 9.24
N PRO A 173 6.72 7.91 10.45
CA PRO A 173 5.47 8.62 10.72
C PRO A 173 5.36 9.94 9.94
N ALA A 174 6.46 10.68 9.73
CA ALA A 174 6.46 11.88 8.90
C ALA A 174 6.09 11.59 7.44
N PHE A 175 6.66 10.52 6.88
CA PHE A 175 6.37 10.03 5.55
C PHE A 175 4.90 9.61 5.42
N MET A 176 4.38 8.81 6.35
CA MET A 176 2.98 8.37 6.33
C MET A 176 2.02 9.57 6.30
N ILE A 177 2.25 10.59 7.13
CA ILE A 177 1.43 11.81 7.13
C ILE A 177 1.56 12.58 5.80
N SER A 178 2.77 12.68 5.26
CA SER A 178 3.04 13.33 3.97
C SER A 178 2.28 12.63 2.83
N GLU A 179 2.32 11.29 2.77
CA GLU A 179 1.64 10.49 1.75
C GLU A 179 0.12 10.56 1.87
N ILE A 180 -0.40 10.49 3.10
CA ILE A 180 -1.84 10.65 3.35
C ILE A 180 -2.29 12.02 2.86
N ARG A 181 -1.60 13.10 3.29
CA ARG A 181 -1.90 14.46 2.84
C ARG A 181 -1.88 14.56 1.32
N ARG A 182 -0.85 14.02 0.67
CA ARG A 182 -0.72 14.07 -0.79
C ARG A 182 -1.83 13.29 -1.50
N GLY A 183 -2.17 12.11 -1.00
CA GLY A 183 -3.30 11.32 -1.50
C GLY A 183 -4.63 12.07 -1.41
N PHE A 184 -4.87 12.76 -0.29
CA PHE A 184 -6.06 13.61 -0.11
C PHE A 184 -6.05 14.85 -1.02
N GLU A 185 -4.91 15.54 -1.16
CA GLU A 185 -4.76 16.68 -2.07
C GLU A 185 -5.10 16.28 -3.52
N ILE A 186 -4.54 15.17 -3.99
CA ILE A 186 -4.80 14.64 -5.33
C ILE A 186 -6.26 14.22 -5.46
N GLY A 187 -6.79 13.46 -4.49
CA GLY A 187 -8.18 13.04 -4.49
C GLY A 187 -9.15 14.23 -4.53
N PHE A 188 -8.89 15.29 -3.78
CA PHE A 188 -9.68 16.51 -3.80
C PHE A 188 -9.69 17.15 -5.19
N LEU A 189 -8.51 17.34 -5.80
CA LEU A 189 -8.40 17.91 -7.15
C LEU A 189 -9.14 17.09 -8.20
N VAL A 190 -9.11 15.76 -8.07
CA VAL A 190 -9.83 14.83 -8.97
C VAL A 190 -11.35 14.95 -8.82
N VAL A 191 -11.84 15.25 -7.61
CA VAL A 191 -13.28 15.30 -7.33
C VAL A 191 -13.91 16.67 -7.64
N LEU A 192 -13.12 17.74 -7.68
CA LEU A 192 -13.59 19.09 -8.04
C LEU A 192 -14.50 19.16 -9.29
N PRO A 193 -14.15 18.60 -10.47
CA PRO A 193 -15.03 18.67 -11.63
C PRO A 193 -16.37 17.97 -11.41
N PHE A 194 -16.40 16.87 -10.64
CA PHE A 194 -17.65 16.16 -10.33
C PHE A 194 -18.56 16.96 -9.40
N LEU A 195 -17.98 17.71 -8.44
CA LEU A 195 -18.74 18.62 -7.58
C LEU A 195 -19.39 19.75 -8.37
N VAL A 196 -18.69 20.27 -9.39
CA VAL A 196 -19.26 21.28 -10.29
C VAL A 196 -20.45 20.70 -11.07
N ILE A 197 -20.33 19.47 -11.58
CA ILE A 197 -21.45 18.77 -12.25
C ILE A 197 -22.63 18.60 -11.28
N ASP A 198 -22.39 18.19 -10.04
CA ASP A 198 -23.44 18.07 -9.03
C ASP A 198 -24.16 19.39 -8.77
N LEU A 199 -23.42 20.48 -8.60
CA LEU A 199 -23.97 21.80 -8.33
C LEU A 199 -24.83 22.30 -9.50
N ILE A 200 -24.37 22.10 -10.73
CA ILE A 200 -25.10 22.48 -11.95
C ILE A 200 -26.38 21.63 -12.08
N VAL A 201 -26.29 20.31 -11.92
CA VAL A 201 -27.46 19.42 -12.05
C VAL A 201 -28.48 19.71 -10.94
N ALA A 202 -28.03 19.96 -9.72
CA ALA A 202 -28.90 20.32 -8.61
C ALA A 202 -29.65 21.63 -8.86
N THR A 203 -28.97 22.69 -9.31
CA THR A 203 -29.60 23.99 -9.60
C THR A 203 -30.63 23.87 -10.74
N ILE A 204 -30.33 23.12 -11.80
CA ILE A 204 -31.26 22.88 -12.92
C ILE A 204 -32.47 22.04 -12.47
N THR A 205 -32.24 20.98 -11.69
CA THR A 205 -33.31 20.10 -11.19
C THR A 205 -34.25 20.85 -10.24
N MET A 206 -33.69 21.69 -9.36
CA MET A 206 -34.47 22.54 -8.47
C MET A 206 -35.27 23.59 -9.25
N ALA A 207 -34.72 24.17 -10.31
CA ALA A 207 -35.43 25.13 -11.17
C ALA A 207 -36.61 24.51 -11.92
N MET A 208 -36.55 23.21 -12.25
CA MET A 208 -37.67 22.46 -12.84
C MET A 208 -38.75 22.03 -11.83
N GLY A 209 -38.57 22.31 -10.53
CA GLY A 209 -39.52 21.92 -9.49
C GLY A 209 -39.46 20.46 -9.06
N MET A 210 -38.45 19.69 -9.50
CA MET A 210 -38.28 18.27 -9.14
C MET A 210 -37.61 18.10 -7.78
N MET A 211 -38.28 18.50 -6.70
CA MET A 211 -37.73 18.45 -5.33
C MET A 211 -37.58 17.02 -4.75
N MET A 212 -38.29 16.04 -5.31
CA MET A 212 -38.36 14.67 -4.78
C MET A 212 -37.26 13.74 -5.33
N LEU A 213 -36.60 14.10 -6.43
CA LEU A 213 -35.53 13.29 -7.02
C LEU A 213 -34.17 13.76 -6.48
N PRO A 214 -33.34 12.85 -5.91
CA PRO A 214 -32.00 13.21 -5.49
C PRO A 214 -31.18 13.71 -6.70
N PRO A 215 -30.65 14.94 -6.67
CA PRO A 215 -29.86 15.47 -7.79
C PRO A 215 -28.66 14.59 -8.17
N THR A 216 -28.11 13.85 -7.21
CA THR A 216 -26.99 12.91 -7.39
C THR A 216 -27.31 11.74 -8.32
N SER A 217 -28.56 11.27 -8.33
CA SER A 217 -29.00 10.21 -9.25
C SER A 217 -29.06 10.71 -10.69
N ILE A 218 -29.34 12.01 -10.88
CA ILE A 218 -29.38 12.65 -12.20
C ILE A 218 -27.96 12.99 -12.67
N SER A 219 -27.07 13.42 -11.78
CA SER A 219 -25.71 13.83 -12.12
C SER A 219 -24.78 12.65 -12.45
N LEU A 220 -25.02 11.47 -11.88
CA LEU A 220 -24.20 10.28 -12.07
C LEU A 220 -23.88 9.94 -13.55
N PRO A 221 -24.85 9.81 -14.47
CA PRO A 221 -24.55 9.52 -15.88
C PRO A 221 -23.67 10.59 -16.53
N PHE A 222 -23.87 11.88 -16.20
CA PHE A 222 -23.04 12.97 -16.71
C PHE A 222 -21.61 12.89 -16.19
N LYS A 223 -21.41 12.56 -14.92
CA LYS A 223 -20.07 12.36 -14.34
C LYS A 223 -19.32 11.22 -15.00
N ILE A 224 -19.99 10.08 -15.19
CA ILE A 224 -19.39 8.91 -15.85
C ILE A 224 -19.02 9.26 -17.29
N LEU A 225 -19.93 9.90 -18.04
CA LEU A 225 -19.66 10.33 -19.40
C LEU A 225 -18.48 11.31 -19.46
N PHE A 226 -18.47 12.33 -18.61
CA PHE A 226 -17.36 13.28 -18.51
C PHE A 226 -16.04 12.57 -18.25
N PHE A 227 -15.99 11.68 -17.26
CA PHE A 227 -14.78 10.95 -16.88
C PHE A 227 -14.25 10.06 -18.01
N VAL A 228 -15.13 9.40 -18.75
CA VAL A 228 -14.75 8.58 -19.90
C VAL A 228 -14.28 9.44 -21.08
N LEU A 229 -14.96 10.56 -21.36
CA LEU A 229 -14.62 11.46 -22.47
C LEU A 229 -13.23 12.11 -22.31
N ILE A 230 -12.81 12.38 -21.07
CA ILE A 230 -11.49 12.97 -20.80
C ILE A 230 -10.38 11.91 -20.64
N ASP A 231 -10.68 10.63 -20.83
CA ASP A 231 -9.77 9.52 -20.50
C ASP A 231 -9.24 9.62 -19.05
N GLY A 232 -10.18 9.75 -18.10
CA GLY A 232 -9.87 10.11 -16.71
C GLY A 232 -9.00 9.09 -15.98
N TRP A 233 -9.07 7.80 -16.34
CA TRP A 233 -8.18 6.78 -15.78
C TRP A 233 -6.71 7.02 -16.16
N ASN A 234 -6.45 7.32 -17.43
CA ASN A 234 -5.10 7.62 -17.92
C ASN A 234 -4.54 8.90 -17.27
N LEU A 235 -5.34 9.96 -17.20
CA LEU A 235 -4.96 11.20 -16.53
C LEU A 235 -4.64 10.97 -15.04
N LEU A 236 -5.46 10.20 -14.34
CA LEU A 236 -5.26 9.93 -12.91
C LEU A 236 -4.02 9.06 -12.67
N VAL A 237 -3.89 7.95 -13.39
CA VAL A 237 -2.76 7.03 -13.26
C VAL A 237 -1.46 7.74 -13.63
N GLY A 238 -1.43 8.46 -14.75
CA GLY A 238 -0.27 9.22 -15.20
C GLY A 238 0.14 10.33 -14.23
N SER A 239 -0.82 11.07 -13.67
CA SER A 239 -0.52 12.13 -12.68
C SER A 239 -0.03 11.57 -11.34
N LEU A 240 -0.57 10.43 -10.89
CA LEU A 240 -0.11 9.76 -9.68
C LEU A 240 1.33 9.24 -9.83
N VAL A 241 1.66 8.58 -10.95
CA VAL A 241 3.03 8.10 -11.18
C VAL A 241 4.02 9.26 -11.24
N ARG A 242 3.69 10.31 -12.00
CA ARG A 242 4.53 11.53 -12.10
C ARG A 242 4.65 12.31 -10.79
N SER A 243 3.84 12.00 -9.77
CA SER A 243 3.94 12.65 -8.46
C SER A 243 5.07 12.10 -7.59
N PHE A 244 5.68 10.98 -7.97
CA PHE A 244 6.81 10.35 -7.28
C PHE A 244 8.18 10.63 -7.94
N SER A 245 8.16 11.28 -9.11
CA SER A 245 9.34 11.76 -9.83
C SER A 245 9.56 13.24 -9.57
#